data_AF-B7JVJ5-F1
#
_entry.id   AF-B7JVJ5-F1
#
_cell.length_a   1.000
_cell.length_b   1.000
_cell.length_c   1.000
_cell.angle_alpha   90.00
_cell.angle_beta   90.00
_cell.angle_gamma   90.00
#
_symmetry.space_group_name_H-M   'P 1'
#
loop_
_entity.id
_entity.type
_entity.pdbx_description
1 polymer ?
#
loop_
_entity_poly.entity_id
_entity_poly.type
_entity_poly.pdbx_seq_one_letter_code
_entity_poly.pdbx_strand_id
1 'polypeptide(L)'
;MILIPAPYLFLSELSFITLSGVPTWLTPSHGVILGLLLGFAIAHSGLAALRFWGESKIGARLYRVLFALVSIPLAVILITYFFNHRYDGLILWQVQDVWGVKQIVWGLSAISFLFLYPATFNLLEIAAIAKPQVHLYETGILRVCRHPQMVGQVIWCIAHTLWIGTTFTLITSLGLIAHHLFAVWHGDYRLQKRYGDAFIAVKERTSIIPFLAILDGRQTFKGEELIKPAYLGVLVFVGLLWWGHPWLLQITAQVPW
;
A
#
# COMPACT_ATOMS: atom_id res chain seq x y z
N MET A 1 52.09 15.71 8.91
CA MET A 1 52.06 16.22 10.30
C MET A 1 51.54 17.64 10.28
N ILE A 2 50.22 17.79 10.41
CA ILE A 2 49.54 19.07 10.69
C ILE A 2 48.52 18.70 11.78
N LEU A 3 48.66 19.36 12.93
CA LEU A 3 47.94 19.09 14.17
C LEU A 3 46.50 19.58 14.09
N ILE A 4 45.53 18.69 14.33
CA ILE A 4 44.15 19.04 14.66
C ILE A 4 44.03 18.96 16.19
N PRO A 5 43.66 20.02 16.91
CA PRO A 5 43.28 19.89 18.31
C PRO A 5 41.77 19.58 18.39
N ALA A 6 41.43 18.40 18.90
CA ALA A 6 40.24 18.25 19.72
C ALA A 6 40.70 18.38 21.18
N PRO A 7 40.01 19.18 22.01
CA PRO A 7 38.92 18.57 22.77
C PRO A 7 37.78 19.56 23.11
N TYR A 8 36.59 19.33 22.55
CA TYR A 8 35.34 19.73 23.18
C TYR A 8 34.37 18.53 23.09
N LEU A 9 34.62 17.55 23.95
CA LEU A 9 33.62 16.59 24.38
C LEU A 9 33.14 17.04 25.76
N PHE A 10 31.83 16.92 25.99
CA PHE A 10 31.04 17.18 27.21
C PHE A 10 30.56 18.63 27.44
N LEU A 11 29.21 18.74 27.41
CA LEU A 11 28.27 19.85 27.65
C LEU A 11 27.49 20.16 26.35
N SER A 12 26.21 19.85 26.17
CA SER A 12 25.15 19.37 27.05
C SER A 12 24.07 18.68 26.21
N GLU A 13 23.46 17.68 26.83
CA GLU A 13 22.40 16.80 26.37
C GLU A 13 21.30 17.43 25.49
N LEU A 14 20.89 16.65 24.49
CA LEU A 14 19.49 16.38 24.13
C LEU A 14 18.47 17.52 24.40
N SER A 15 18.50 18.63 23.67
CA SER A 15 17.26 19.42 23.49
C SER A 15 16.36 18.74 22.44
N PHE A 16 15.89 17.54 22.77
CA PHE A 16 14.85 16.82 22.02
C PHE A 16 13.48 17.48 22.17
N ILE A 17 13.41 18.67 22.77
CA ILE A 17 12.18 19.36 23.15
C ILE A 17 12.41 20.86 22.92
N THR A 18 11.53 21.50 22.15
CA THR A 18 11.50 22.95 21.96
C THR A 18 11.02 23.67 23.23
N LEU A 19 11.14 25.00 23.29
CA LEU A 19 10.54 25.82 24.36
C LEU A 19 9.02 25.59 24.53
N SER A 20 8.35 25.02 23.51
CA SER A 20 6.94 24.65 23.53
C SER A 20 6.64 23.20 23.96
N GLY A 21 7.66 22.42 24.37
CA GLY A 21 7.45 21.02 24.79
C GLY A 21 7.37 20.02 23.63
N VAL A 22 7.52 20.47 22.38
CA VAL A 22 7.38 19.63 21.18
C VAL A 22 8.74 19.09 20.77
N PRO A 23 8.85 17.81 20.40
CA PRO A 23 10.15 17.32 20.00
C PRO A 23 10.69 17.97 18.73
N THR A 24 11.98 18.31 18.70
CA THR A 24 12.63 19.00 17.56
C THR A 24 12.59 18.20 16.27
N TRP A 25 12.42 16.88 16.38
CA TRP A 25 12.24 15.98 15.25
C TRP A 25 10.80 15.87 14.76
N LEU A 26 9.81 16.34 15.51
CA LEU A 26 8.42 16.32 15.08
C LEU A 26 8.17 17.48 14.12
N THR A 27 8.45 17.24 12.84
CA THR A 27 8.24 18.21 11.77
C THR A 27 6.76 18.29 11.36
N PRO A 28 6.31 19.42 10.75
CA PRO A 28 4.95 19.54 10.21
C PRO A 28 4.57 18.42 9.24
N SER A 29 5.55 17.81 8.57
CA SER A 29 5.30 16.72 7.62
C SER A 29 4.65 15.49 8.22
N HIS A 30 4.84 15.21 9.52
CA HIS A 30 4.14 14.16 10.24
C HIS A 30 2.63 14.41 10.30
N GLY A 31 2.22 15.65 10.60
CA GLY A 31 0.81 16.04 10.63
C GLY A 31 0.17 16.01 9.25
N VAL A 32 0.90 16.52 8.24
CA VAL A 32 0.41 16.54 6.85
C VAL A 32 0.21 15.11 6.33
N ILE A 33 1.16 14.20 6.51
CA ILE A 33 1.00 12.82 6.00
C ILE A 33 -0.14 12.09 6.70
N LEU A 34 -0.35 12.31 8.01
CA LEU A 34 -1.50 11.77 8.73
C LEU A 34 -2.83 12.30 8.16
N GLY A 35 -2.90 13.61 7.88
CA GLY A 35 -4.05 14.23 7.24
C GLY A 35 -4.32 13.68 5.85
N LEU A 36 -3.28 13.50 5.03
CA LEU A 36 -3.38 12.90 3.70
C LEU A 36 -3.84 11.44 3.76
N LEU A 37 -3.29 10.64 4.69
CA LEU A 37 -3.67 9.24 4.88
C LEU A 37 -5.13 9.12 5.34
N LEU A 38 -5.56 9.96 6.28
CA LEU A 38 -6.95 10.02 6.72
C LEU A 38 -7.89 10.45 5.59
N GLY A 39 -7.52 11.51 4.86
CA GLY A 39 -8.28 12.00 3.71
C GLY A 39 -8.44 10.93 2.63
N PHE A 40 -7.36 10.23 2.29
CA PHE A 40 -7.40 9.09 1.38
C PHE A 40 -8.28 7.96 1.93
N ALA A 41 -8.12 7.58 3.19
CA ALA A 41 -8.90 6.51 3.80
C ALA A 41 -10.41 6.82 3.77
N ILE A 42 -10.80 8.05 4.09
CA ILE A 42 -12.20 8.52 4.04
C ILE A 42 -12.71 8.51 2.60
N ALA A 43 -11.99 9.11 1.65
CA ALA A 43 -12.43 9.20 0.26
C ALA A 43 -12.52 7.81 -0.39
N HIS A 44 -11.46 7.01 -0.28
CA HIS A 44 -11.37 5.70 -0.90
C HIS A 44 -12.36 4.71 -0.30
N SER A 45 -12.41 4.60 1.04
CA SER A 45 -13.35 3.69 1.72
C SER A 45 -14.78 4.19 1.62
N GLY A 46 -14.99 5.51 1.73
CA GLY A 46 -16.32 6.12 1.61
C GLY A 46 -16.93 5.89 0.23
N LEU A 47 -16.17 6.11 -0.84
CA LEU A 47 -16.60 5.75 -2.20
C LEU A 47 -16.81 4.23 -2.34
N ALA A 48 -15.99 3.39 -1.69
CA ALA A 48 -16.22 1.95 -1.74
C ALA A 48 -17.54 1.54 -1.05
N ALA A 49 -17.93 2.24 0.02
CA ALA A 49 -19.19 2.05 0.74
C ALA A 49 -20.41 2.56 -0.07
N LEU A 50 -20.26 3.72 -0.71
CA LEU A 50 -21.33 4.35 -1.51
C LEU A 50 -21.57 3.66 -2.85
N ARG A 51 -20.73 2.70 -3.24
CA ARG A 51 -20.78 2.03 -4.54
C ARG A 51 -22.16 1.56 -4.95
N PHE A 52 -22.86 0.81 -4.10
CA PHE A 52 -24.17 0.27 -4.47
C PHE A 52 -25.17 1.39 -4.79
N TRP A 53 -25.23 2.41 -3.94
CA TRP A 53 -26.08 3.57 -4.16
C TRP A 53 -25.66 4.33 -5.43
N GLY A 54 -24.37 4.62 -5.61
CA GLY A 54 -23.89 5.38 -6.75
C GLY A 54 -24.05 4.64 -8.09
N GLU A 55 -23.78 3.35 -8.14
CA GLU A 55 -24.01 2.52 -9.34
C GLU A 55 -25.48 2.51 -9.75
N SER A 56 -26.42 2.59 -8.80
CA SER A 56 -27.87 2.70 -9.09
C SER A 56 -28.28 4.04 -9.72
N LYS A 57 -27.46 5.08 -9.58
CA LYS A 57 -27.75 6.44 -10.08
C LYS A 57 -27.07 6.73 -11.41
N ILE A 58 -25.79 6.37 -11.53
CA ILE A 58 -24.95 6.76 -12.67
C ILE A 58 -24.42 5.55 -13.46
N GLY A 59 -24.76 4.33 -13.04
CA GLY A 59 -24.29 3.09 -13.66
C GLY A 59 -22.87 2.69 -13.21
N ALA A 60 -22.58 1.40 -13.33
CA ALA A 60 -21.34 0.81 -12.83
C ALA A 60 -20.05 1.32 -13.50
N ARG A 61 -20.12 1.65 -14.80
CA ARG A 61 -18.97 2.16 -15.55
C ARG A 61 -18.58 3.56 -15.10
N LEU A 62 -19.52 4.51 -15.11
CA LEU A 62 -19.25 5.89 -14.71
C LEU A 62 -18.84 5.97 -13.23
N TYR A 63 -19.47 5.16 -12.37
CA TYR A 63 -19.06 5.07 -10.96
C TYR A 63 -17.61 4.58 -10.81
N ARG A 64 -17.18 3.57 -11.58
CA ARG A 64 -15.80 3.07 -11.57
C ARG A 64 -14.80 4.15 -12.01
N VAL A 65 -15.13 4.93 -13.04
CA VAL A 65 -14.30 6.05 -13.51
C VAL A 65 -14.19 7.13 -12.42
N LEU A 66 -15.31 7.55 -11.83
CA LEU A 66 -15.32 8.53 -10.74
C LEU A 66 -14.47 8.04 -9.55
N PHE A 67 -14.67 6.79 -9.13
CA PHE A 67 -13.90 6.18 -8.05
C PHE A 67 -12.38 6.27 -8.32
N ALA A 68 -11.97 5.93 -9.55
CA ALA A 68 -10.57 5.98 -9.96
C ALA A 68 -10.03 7.41 -10.02
N LEU A 69 -10.79 8.35 -10.58
CA LEU A 69 -10.41 9.77 -10.70
C LEU A 69 -10.29 10.47 -9.34
N VAL A 70 -10.92 9.95 -8.28
CA VAL A 70 -10.70 10.45 -6.91
C VAL A 70 -9.54 9.71 -6.25
N SER A 71 -9.55 8.39 -6.31
CA SER A 71 -8.59 7.57 -5.54
C SER A 71 -7.16 7.66 -6.08
N ILE A 72 -6.97 7.64 -7.41
CA ILE A 72 -5.64 7.63 -8.01
C ILE A 72 -4.91 8.95 -7.75
N PRO A 73 -5.49 10.15 -7.97
CA PRO A 73 -4.80 11.39 -7.65
C PRO A 73 -4.44 11.53 -6.17
N LEU A 74 -5.34 11.13 -5.25
CA LEU A 74 -5.01 11.14 -3.82
C LEU A 74 -3.85 10.20 -3.48
N ALA A 75 -3.79 9.02 -4.10
CA ALA A 75 -2.66 8.11 -3.95
C ALA A 75 -1.37 8.70 -4.53
N VAL A 76 -1.43 9.38 -5.68
CA VAL A 76 -0.27 10.06 -6.28
C VAL A 76 0.25 11.16 -5.37
N ILE A 77 -0.62 11.99 -4.78
CA ILE A 77 -0.24 13.03 -3.82
C ILE A 77 0.47 12.39 -2.62
N LEU A 78 -0.11 11.33 -2.03
CA LEU A 78 0.49 10.60 -0.91
C LEU A 78 1.89 10.06 -1.22
N ILE A 79 2.06 9.40 -2.37
CA ILE A 79 3.35 8.82 -2.77
C ILE A 79 4.39 9.91 -3.03
N THR A 80 3.99 10.99 -3.71
CA THR A 80 4.87 12.12 -4.02
C THR A 80 5.31 12.82 -2.73
N TYR A 81 4.39 13.01 -1.78
CA TYR A 81 4.69 13.58 -0.48
C TYR A 81 5.66 12.68 0.31
N PHE A 82 5.38 11.37 0.35
CA PHE A 82 6.26 10.41 0.99
C PHE A 82 7.68 10.47 0.42
N PHE A 83 7.85 10.48 -0.91
CA PHE A 83 9.18 10.57 -1.51
C PHE A 83 9.94 11.82 -1.08
N ASN A 84 9.29 12.97 -1.05
CA ASN A 84 9.96 14.24 -0.71
C ASN A 84 10.30 14.36 0.78
N HIS A 85 9.54 13.71 1.65
CA HIS A 85 9.70 13.81 3.11
C HIS A 85 10.27 12.55 3.77
N ARG A 86 10.70 11.55 3.00
CA ARG A 86 11.18 10.25 3.53
C ARG A 86 12.36 10.33 4.50
N TYR A 87 13.09 11.45 4.53
CA TYR A 87 14.20 11.68 5.46
C TYR A 87 13.82 12.59 6.64
N ASP A 88 12.59 13.08 6.70
CA ASP A 88 12.13 13.94 7.77
C ASP A 88 12.03 13.17 9.10
N GLY A 89 12.20 13.89 10.20
CA GLY A 89 12.14 13.36 11.55
C GLY A 89 13.42 12.70 12.03
N LEU A 90 13.34 11.91 13.11
CA LEU A 90 14.50 11.16 13.58
C LEU A 90 14.80 10.03 12.62
N ILE A 91 16.03 9.94 12.13
CA ILE A 91 16.52 8.77 11.42
C ILE A 91 16.89 7.72 12.47
N LEU A 92 16.14 6.62 12.50
CA LEU A 92 16.35 5.49 13.40
C LEU A 92 17.26 4.44 12.78
N TRP A 93 17.15 4.22 11.47
CA TRP A 93 18.10 3.43 10.71
C TRP A 93 18.13 3.85 9.24
N GLN A 94 19.29 3.60 8.62
CA GLN A 94 19.56 3.88 7.22
C GLN A 94 20.54 2.82 6.72
N VAL A 95 20.04 1.84 5.95
CA VAL A 95 20.76 0.59 5.64
C VAL A 95 20.94 0.34 4.13
N GLN A 96 20.84 1.39 3.30
CA GLN A 96 20.95 1.30 1.85
C GLN A 96 22.29 0.74 1.38
N ASP A 97 23.37 1.03 2.11
CA ASP A 97 24.74 0.60 1.79
C ASP A 97 25.08 -0.80 2.33
N VAL A 98 24.18 -1.40 3.11
CA VAL A 98 24.37 -2.76 3.63
C VAL A 98 24.18 -3.77 2.51
N TRP A 99 25.15 -4.66 2.36
CA TRP A 99 25.12 -5.70 1.33
C TRP A 99 23.83 -6.55 1.42
N GLY A 100 23.23 -6.83 0.27
CA GLY A 100 22.00 -7.64 0.17
C GLY A 100 20.70 -6.89 0.46
N VAL A 101 20.70 -5.80 1.24
CA VAL A 101 19.46 -5.06 1.61
C VAL A 101 18.72 -4.56 0.37
N LYS A 102 19.44 -4.00 -0.61
CA LYS A 102 18.85 -3.57 -1.88
C LYS A 102 18.09 -4.69 -2.58
N GLN A 103 18.66 -5.88 -2.65
CA GLN A 103 18.03 -7.01 -3.32
C GLN A 103 16.81 -7.51 -2.55
N ILE A 104 16.87 -7.51 -1.22
CA ILE A 104 15.74 -7.86 -0.35
C ILE A 104 14.59 -6.86 -0.55
N VAL A 105 14.86 -5.55 -0.50
CA VAL A 105 13.82 -4.52 -0.65
C VAL A 105 13.18 -4.57 -2.03
N TRP A 106 13.96 -4.75 -3.10
CA TRP A 106 13.43 -4.93 -4.45
C TRP A 106 12.62 -6.22 -4.58
N GLY A 107 13.10 -7.33 -4.02
CA GLY A 107 12.40 -8.61 -4.02
C GLY A 107 11.06 -8.55 -3.28
N LEU A 108 11.04 -7.97 -2.08
CA LEU A 108 9.81 -7.75 -1.32
C LEU A 108 8.85 -6.82 -2.08
N SER A 109 9.35 -5.77 -2.71
CA SER A 109 8.53 -4.86 -3.52
C SER A 109 7.92 -5.56 -4.74
N ALA A 110 8.69 -6.41 -5.43
CA ALA A 110 8.18 -7.21 -6.54
C ALA A 110 7.09 -8.19 -6.09
N ILE A 111 7.29 -8.89 -4.96
CA ILE A 111 6.28 -9.78 -4.37
C ILE A 111 5.03 -8.99 -3.97
N SER A 112 5.20 -7.82 -3.38
CA SER A 112 4.10 -6.91 -3.05
C SER A 112 3.24 -6.59 -4.27
N PHE A 113 3.84 -6.27 -5.42
CA PHE A 113 3.10 -5.98 -6.65
C PHE A 113 2.34 -7.19 -7.20
N LEU A 114 2.84 -8.42 -7.00
CA LEU A 114 2.10 -9.64 -7.34
C LEU A 114 0.82 -9.79 -6.50
N PHE A 115 0.85 -9.37 -5.24
CA PHE A 115 -0.31 -9.35 -4.34
C PHE A 115 -1.24 -8.14 -4.57
N LEU A 116 -0.68 -7.00 -4.98
CA LEU A 116 -1.43 -5.83 -5.41
C LEU A 116 -2.14 -6.06 -6.75
N TYR A 117 -1.81 -7.13 -7.48
CA TYR A 117 -2.59 -7.57 -8.62
C TYR A 117 -4.07 -7.62 -8.25
N PRO A 118 -4.92 -6.81 -8.89
CA PRO A 118 -6.32 -6.81 -8.54
C PRO A 118 -6.94 -8.07 -9.13
N ALA A 119 -7.06 -9.08 -8.29
CA ALA A 119 -7.68 -10.37 -8.60
C ALA A 119 -9.15 -10.22 -9.06
N THR A 120 -9.72 -9.02 -8.91
CA THR A 120 -11.04 -8.61 -9.38
C THR A 120 -11.05 -8.14 -10.84
N PHE A 121 -9.89 -8.01 -11.49
CA PHE A 121 -9.80 -7.62 -12.89
C PHE A 121 -10.14 -8.78 -13.82
N ASN A 122 -11.42 -8.86 -14.17
CA ASN A 122 -11.82 -9.50 -15.41
C ASN A 122 -11.45 -8.56 -16.57
N LEU A 123 -10.49 -8.97 -17.41
CA LEU A 123 -10.01 -8.15 -18.54
C LEU A 123 -11.14 -7.72 -19.49
N LEU A 124 -12.19 -8.53 -19.62
CA LEU A 124 -13.36 -8.18 -20.43
C LEU A 124 -14.15 -7.02 -19.84
N GLU A 125 -14.20 -6.87 -18.51
CA GLU A 125 -14.85 -5.71 -17.87
C GLU A 125 -14.04 -4.43 -18.06
N ILE A 126 -12.72 -4.53 -18.15
CA ILE A 126 -11.82 -3.40 -18.40
C ILE A 126 -11.91 -2.96 -19.86
N ALA A 127 -11.91 -3.93 -20.79
CA ALA A 127 -12.11 -3.68 -22.21
C ALA A 127 -13.54 -3.24 -22.56
N ALA A 128 -14.38 -2.97 -21.56
CA ALA A 128 -15.79 -2.59 -21.66
C ALA A 128 -16.70 -3.60 -22.38
N ILE A 129 -16.19 -4.80 -22.68
CA ILE A 129 -16.92 -5.92 -23.29
C ILE A 129 -17.96 -6.48 -22.30
N ALA A 130 -17.56 -6.70 -21.05
CA ALA A 130 -18.43 -7.19 -19.99
C ALA A 130 -18.85 -6.05 -19.05
N LYS A 131 -20.00 -6.21 -18.38
CA LYS A 131 -20.46 -5.25 -17.36
C LYS A 131 -19.59 -5.38 -16.10
N PRO A 132 -19.04 -4.26 -15.59
CA PRO A 132 -18.42 -4.20 -14.27
C PRO A 132 -19.29 -4.78 -13.16
N GLN A 133 -18.80 -5.77 -12.43
CA GLN A 133 -19.48 -6.30 -11.25
C GLN A 133 -18.51 -6.84 -10.20
N VAL A 134 -19.03 -7.04 -8.99
CA VAL A 134 -18.29 -7.66 -7.88
C VAL A 134 -18.51 -9.16 -7.94
N HIS A 135 -17.43 -9.93 -7.89
CA HIS A 135 -17.44 -11.39 -7.93
C HIS A 135 -16.92 -11.95 -6.61
N LEU A 136 -17.47 -13.10 -6.20
CA LEU A 136 -16.96 -13.89 -5.09
C LEU A 136 -16.01 -14.95 -5.65
N TYR A 137 -14.74 -14.60 -5.80
CA TYR A 137 -13.72 -15.50 -6.34
C TYR A 137 -13.02 -16.30 -5.24
N GLU A 138 -12.75 -17.57 -5.54
CA GLU A 138 -11.96 -18.50 -4.72
C GLU A 138 -10.79 -19.10 -5.52
N THR A 139 -10.36 -18.40 -6.57
CA THR A 139 -9.33 -18.87 -7.52
C THR A 139 -8.20 -17.84 -7.68
N GLY A 140 -7.07 -18.27 -8.25
CA GLY A 140 -5.88 -17.45 -8.44
C GLY A 140 -5.32 -16.96 -7.10
N ILE A 141 -4.86 -15.71 -7.05
CA ILE A 141 -4.34 -15.15 -5.79
C ILE A 141 -5.39 -15.06 -4.69
N LEU A 142 -6.70 -15.01 -5.02
CA LEU A 142 -7.77 -15.03 -4.01
C LEU A 142 -7.91 -16.38 -3.30
N ARG A 143 -7.43 -17.47 -3.92
CA ARG A 143 -7.27 -18.77 -3.27
C ARG A 143 -6.16 -18.75 -2.22
N VAL A 144 -5.07 -18.01 -2.50
CA VAL A 144 -3.94 -17.84 -1.58
C VAL A 144 -4.33 -16.93 -0.41
N CYS A 145 -5.00 -15.81 -0.70
CA CYS A 145 -5.45 -14.83 0.29
C CYS A 145 -6.66 -14.06 -0.25
N ARG A 146 -7.77 -13.98 0.51
CA ARG A 146 -8.99 -13.25 0.11
C ARG A 146 -8.79 -11.73 0.05
N HIS A 147 -7.77 -11.18 0.71
CA HIS A 147 -7.43 -9.76 0.69
C HIS A 147 -5.98 -9.52 0.24
N PRO A 148 -5.65 -9.85 -1.02
CA PRO A 148 -4.27 -9.85 -1.47
C PRO A 148 -3.71 -8.42 -1.54
N GLN A 149 -4.54 -7.41 -1.82
CA GLN A 149 -4.13 -6.01 -1.82
C GLN A 149 -3.62 -5.55 -0.44
N MET A 150 -4.26 -5.99 0.66
CA MET A 150 -3.77 -5.70 2.02
C MET A 150 -2.39 -6.31 2.24
N VAL A 151 -2.20 -7.58 1.86
CA VAL A 151 -0.92 -8.28 2.00
C VAL A 151 0.18 -7.59 1.21
N GLY A 152 -0.10 -7.23 -0.06
CA GLY A 152 0.83 -6.51 -0.90
C GLY A 152 1.25 -5.18 -0.28
N GLN A 153 0.29 -4.41 0.25
CA GLN A 153 0.57 -3.11 0.85
C GLN A 153 1.36 -3.21 2.16
N VAL A 154 1.08 -4.23 2.99
CA VAL A 154 1.88 -4.51 4.19
C VAL A 154 3.32 -4.85 3.81
N ILE A 155 3.53 -5.73 2.82
CA ILE A 155 4.88 -6.08 2.33
C ILE A 155 5.60 -4.84 1.77
N TRP A 156 4.88 -3.98 1.02
CA TRP A 156 5.44 -2.75 0.47
C TRP A 156 5.92 -1.79 1.57
N CYS A 157 5.07 -1.57 2.58
CA CYS A 157 5.40 -0.74 3.74
C CYS A 157 6.61 -1.30 4.50
N ILE A 158 6.67 -2.61 4.72
CA ILE A 158 7.81 -3.27 5.37
C ILE A 158 9.08 -3.06 4.54
N ALA A 159 9.03 -3.28 3.22
CA ALA A 159 10.19 -3.12 2.35
C ALA A 159 10.75 -1.69 2.36
N HIS A 160 9.89 -0.68 2.27
CA HIS A 160 10.31 0.73 2.23
C HIS A 160 10.78 1.22 3.60
N THR A 161 10.17 0.73 4.68
CA THR A 161 10.59 1.03 6.06
C THR A 161 11.92 0.35 6.38
N LEU A 162 12.16 -0.88 5.89
CA LEU A 162 13.47 -1.54 6.00
C LEU A 162 14.56 -0.72 5.31
N TRP A 163 14.29 -0.17 4.12
CA TRP A 163 15.25 0.66 3.37
C TRP A 163 15.68 1.90 4.14
N ILE A 164 14.72 2.62 4.74
CA ILE A 164 14.95 3.77 5.60
C ILE A 164 13.86 3.91 6.67
N GLY A 165 14.30 3.93 7.93
CA GLY A 165 13.42 4.14 9.08
C GLY A 165 13.62 5.52 9.65
N THR A 166 12.70 6.43 9.36
CA THR A 166 12.53 7.66 10.13
C THR A 166 11.21 7.63 10.88
N THR A 167 11.03 8.53 11.86
CA THR A 167 9.71 8.69 12.51
C THR A 167 8.61 9.01 11.48
N PHE A 168 8.94 9.75 10.43
CA PHE A 168 8.03 10.03 9.32
C PHE A 168 7.70 8.76 8.53
N THR A 169 8.69 7.96 8.12
CA THR A 169 8.42 6.73 7.35
C THR A 169 7.65 5.71 8.17
N LEU A 170 7.94 5.60 9.47
CA LEU A 170 7.19 4.74 10.39
C LEU A 170 5.73 5.16 10.52
N ILE A 171 5.44 6.44 10.78
CA ILE A 171 4.05 6.91 10.87
C ILE A 171 3.31 6.70 9.54
N THR A 172 3.98 6.97 8.42
CA THR A 172 3.39 6.76 7.09
C THR A 172 3.04 5.29 6.86
N SER A 173 3.99 4.38 7.09
CA SER A 173 3.82 2.94 6.91
C SER A 173 2.79 2.36 7.87
N LEU A 174 2.84 2.70 9.16
CA LEU A 174 1.88 2.22 10.15
C LEU A 174 0.47 2.74 9.85
N GLY A 175 0.33 4.01 9.45
CA GLY A 175 -0.96 4.57 9.04
C GLY A 175 -1.53 3.89 7.79
N LEU A 176 -0.70 3.62 6.79
CA LEU A 176 -1.13 2.92 5.57
C LEU A 176 -1.49 1.45 5.84
N ILE A 177 -0.73 0.75 6.69
CA ILE A 177 -1.04 -0.59 7.18
C ILE A 177 -2.38 -0.59 7.94
N ALA A 178 -2.57 0.34 8.87
CA ALA A 178 -3.80 0.47 9.64
C ALA A 178 -5.02 0.67 8.72
N HIS A 179 -4.89 1.53 7.70
CA HIS A 179 -5.93 1.70 6.68
C HIS A 179 -6.24 0.38 5.94
N HIS A 180 -5.23 -0.40 5.57
CA HIS A 180 -5.44 -1.66 4.85
C HIS A 180 -6.04 -2.76 5.73
N LEU A 181 -5.69 -2.81 7.02
CA LEU A 181 -6.35 -3.68 7.99
C LEU A 181 -7.82 -3.30 8.20
N PHE A 182 -8.10 -2.00 8.30
CA PHE A 182 -9.47 -1.50 8.30
C PHE A 182 -10.22 -1.88 7.01
N ALA A 183 -9.55 -1.76 5.84
CA ALA A 183 -10.14 -2.08 4.55
C ALA A 183 -10.52 -3.57 4.42
N VAL A 184 -9.80 -4.48 5.09
CA VAL A 184 -10.17 -5.91 5.17
C VAL A 184 -11.53 -6.08 5.84
N TRP A 185 -11.68 -5.55 7.06
CA TRP A 185 -12.95 -5.59 7.79
C TRP A 185 -14.07 -4.92 6.99
N HIS A 186 -13.81 -3.69 6.52
CA HIS A 186 -14.79 -2.91 5.78
C HIS A 186 -15.19 -3.62 4.48
N GLY A 187 -14.25 -4.26 3.79
CA GLY A 187 -14.47 -5.08 2.59
C GLY A 187 -15.38 -6.28 2.86
N ASP A 188 -15.03 -7.09 3.86
CA ASP A 188 -15.83 -8.25 4.26
C ASP A 188 -17.24 -7.83 4.71
N TYR A 189 -17.38 -6.73 5.46
CA TYR A 189 -18.68 -6.19 5.86
C TYR A 189 -19.56 -5.83 4.66
N ARG A 190 -19.00 -5.14 3.65
CA ARG A 190 -19.76 -4.78 2.43
C ARG A 190 -20.17 -6.01 1.63
N LEU A 191 -19.29 -7.01 1.53
CA LEU A 191 -19.59 -8.25 0.82
C LEU A 191 -20.66 -9.07 1.55
N GLN A 192 -20.57 -9.18 2.87
CA GLN A 192 -21.59 -9.84 3.69
C GLN A 192 -22.95 -9.15 3.57
N LYS A 193 -22.98 -7.81 3.65
CA LYS A 193 -24.23 -7.03 3.48
C LYS A 193 -24.85 -7.24 2.10
N ARG A 194 -24.03 -7.46 1.06
CA ARG A 194 -24.49 -7.60 -0.33
C ARG A 194 -24.90 -9.03 -0.69
N TYR A 195 -24.19 -10.03 -0.19
CA TYR A 195 -24.32 -11.43 -0.64
C TYR A 195 -24.75 -12.39 0.47
N GLY A 196 -24.88 -11.94 1.72
CA GLY A 196 -25.33 -12.75 2.85
C GLY A 196 -24.55 -14.05 2.98
N ASP A 197 -25.30 -15.15 3.06
CA ASP A 197 -24.78 -16.52 3.25
C ASP A 197 -23.79 -16.95 2.17
N ALA A 198 -23.96 -16.48 0.92
CA ALA A 198 -23.02 -16.81 -0.15
C ALA A 198 -21.61 -16.29 0.15
N PHE A 199 -21.49 -15.10 0.76
CA PHE A 199 -20.20 -14.59 1.18
C PHE A 199 -19.67 -15.26 2.45
N ILE A 200 -20.55 -15.64 3.38
CA ILE A 200 -20.17 -16.39 4.58
C ILE A 200 -19.52 -17.72 4.18
N ALA A 201 -20.12 -18.44 3.23
CA ALA A 201 -19.58 -19.69 2.72
C ALA A 201 -18.19 -19.50 2.05
N VAL A 202 -17.99 -18.41 1.29
CA VAL A 202 -16.66 -18.05 0.74
C VAL A 202 -15.68 -17.74 1.87
N LYS A 203 -16.13 -17.02 2.91
CA LYS A 203 -15.31 -16.63 4.05
C LYS A 203 -14.81 -17.86 4.83
N GLU A 204 -15.66 -18.85 5.02
CA GLU A 204 -15.34 -20.13 5.65
C GLU A 204 -14.29 -20.92 4.86
N ARG A 205 -14.36 -20.90 3.53
CA ARG A 205 -13.41 -21.63 2.68
C ARG A 205 -12.11 -20.90 2.40
N THR A 206 -11.98 -19.61 2.71
CA THR A 206 -10.79 -18.80 2.36
C THR A 206 -10.18 -18.10 3.59
N SER A 207 -9.00 -17.50 3.46
CA SER A 207 -8.30 -16.82 4.57
C SER A 207 -7.81 -15.43 4.19
N ILE A 208 -7.68 -14.55 5.17
CA ILE A 208 -6.98 -13.27 5.02
C ILE A 208 -5.46 -13.42 5.17
N ILE A 209 -5.00 -14.50 5.83
CA ILE A 209 -3.59 -14.83 5.97
C ILE A 209 -3.19 -15.66 4.74
N PRO A 210 -2.16 -15.24 3.97
CA PRO A 210 -1.69 -16.00 2.82
C PRO A 210 -1.44 -17.48 3.13
N PHE A 211 -1.90 -18.36 2.24
CA PHE A 211 -1.76 -19.82 2.30
C PHE A 211 -2.46 -20.53 3.46
N LEU A 212 -2.97 -19.82 4.48
CA LEU A 212 -3.55 -20.47 5.66
C LEU A 212 -4.73 -21.39 5.29
N ALA A 213 -5.64 -20.96 4.41
CA ALA A 213 -6.75 -21.82 3.98
C ALA A 213 -6.30 -23.08 3.22
N ILE A 214 -5.11 -23.05 2.60
CA ILE A 214 -4.52 -24.20 1.92
C ILE A 214 -3.89 -25.14 2.94
N LEU A 215 -3.15 -24.59 3.91
CA LEU A 215 -2.54 -25.35 4.99
C LEU A 215 -3.59 -26.04 5.89
N ASP A 216 -4.72 -25.37 6.12
CA ASP A 216 -5.86 -25.91 6.86
C ASP A 216 -6.66 -26.97 6.07
N GLY A 217 -6.34 -27.20 4.78
CA GLY A 217 -7.08 -28.12 3.92
C GLY A 217 -8.44 -27.60 3.41
N ARG A 218 -8.79 -26.33 3.69
CA ARG A 218 -10.03 -25.69 3.19
C ARG A 218 -9.97 -25.35 1.71
N GLN A 219 -8.76 -25.23 1.16
CA GLN A 219 -8.46 -25.03 -0.26
C GLN A 219 -7.32 -25.96 -0.68
N THR A 220 -7.25 -26.29 -1.96
CA THR A 220 -6.10 -26.98 -2.56
C THR A 220 -5.32 -26.00 -3.43
N PHE A 221 -4.00 -25.92 -3.27
CA PHE A 221 -3.18 -25.06 -4.12
C PHE A 221 -3.26 -25.49 -5.59
N LYS A 222 -3.45 -24.51 -6.48
CA LYS A 222 -3.55 -24.68 -7.94
C LYS A 222 -2.70 -23.63 -8.62
N GLY A 223 -1.42 -23.97 -8.86
CA GLY A 223 -0.44 -23.03 -9.41
C GLY A 223 -0.80 -22.53 -10.81
N GLU A 224 -1.49 -23.36 -11.59
CA GLU A 224 -2.01 -23.05 -12.91
C GLU A 224 -2.96 -21.84 -12.92
N GLU A 225 -3.64 -21.55 -11.81
CA GLU A 225 -4.54 -20.39 -11.71
C GLU A 225 -3.79 -19.04 -11.64
N LEU A 226 -2.48 -19.08 -11.39
CA LEU A 226 -1.59 -17.91 -11.39
C LEU A 226 -0.96 -17.67 -12.78
N ILE A 227 -1.12 -18.59 -13.73
CA ILE A 227 -0.63 -18.43 -15.10
C ILE A 227 -1.72 -17.72 -15.93
N LYS A 228 -1.78 -16.38 -15.81
CA LYS A 228 -2.73 -15.54 -16.55
C LYS A 228 -2.00 -14.41 -17.29
N PRO A 229 -2.47 -13.99 -18.48
CA PRO A 229 -1.89 -12.85 -19.21
C PRO A 229 -1.78 -11.57 -18.38
N ALA A 230 -2.69 -11.39 -17.43
CA ALA A 230 -2.67 -10.25 -16.53
C ALA A 230 -1.42 -10.19 -15.63
N TYR A 231 -0.86 -11.35 -15.23
CA TYR A 231 0.40 -11.39 -14.48
C TYR A 231 1.60 -11.03 -15.34
N LEU A 232 1.57 -11.29 -16.65
CA LEU A 232 2.59 -10.76 -17.56
C LEU A 232 2.56 -9.22 -17.53
N GLY A 233 1.37 -8.62 -17.54
CA GLY A 233 1.21 -7.16 -17.37
C GLY A 233 1.78 -6.66 -16.04
N VAL A 234 1.57 -7.39 -14.94
CA VAL A 234 2.17 -7.06 -13.63
C VAL A 234 3.70 -7.15 -13.68
N LEU A 235 4.26 -8.21 -14.29
CA LEU A 235 5.71 -8.36 -14.42
C LEU A 235 6.34 -7.25 -15.25
N VAL A 236 5.71 -6.88 -16.37
CA VAL A 236 6.15 -5.74 -17.19
C VAL A 236 6.07 -4.44 -16.37
N PHE A 237 4.97 -4.21 -15.65
CA PHE A 237 4.83 -3.03 -14.80
C PHE A 237 5.89 -2.97 -13.70
N VAL A 238 6.19 -4.08 -13.03
CA VAL A 238 7.25 -4.17 -12.02
C VAL A 238 8.62 -3.87 -12.65
N GLY A 239 8.91 -4.41 -13.84
CA GLY A 239 10.14 -4.13 -14.57
C GLY A 239 10.28 -2.65 -14.94
N LEU A 240 9.20 -2.03 -15.43
CA LEU A 240 9.16 -0.61 -15.77
C LEU A 240 9.29 0.28 -14.52
N LEU A 241 8.64 -0.07 -13.41
CA LEU A 241 8.80 0.64 -12.15
C LEU A 241 10.23 0.50 -11.64
N TRP A 242 10.84 -0.68 -11.70
CA TRP A 242 12.22 -0.86 -11.29
C TRP A 242 13.18 0.04 -12.07
N TRP A 243 13.03 0.06 -13.41
CA TRP A 243 13.82 0.91 -14.29
C TRP A 243 13.54 2.41 -14.08
N GLY A 244 12.28 2.79 -13.93
CA GLY A 244 11.84 4.18 -13.80
C GLY A 244 11.91 4.76 -12.39
N HIS A 245 12.12 3.95 -11.35
CA HIS A 245 12.12 4.40 -9.96
C HIS A 245 13.09 5.55 -9.67
N PRO A 246 14.34 5.57 -10.20
CA PRO A 246 15.22 6.72 -10.03
C PRO A 246 14.64 8.02 -10.62
N TRP A 247 13.92 7.92 -11.74
CA TRP A 247 13.29 9.08 -12.37
C TRP A 247 12.07 9.56 -11.58
N LEU A 248 11.29 8.64 -10.99
CA LEU A 248 10.19 9.01 -10.10
C LEU A 248 10.70 9.93 -8.98
N LEU A 249 11.81 9.56 -8.31
CA LEU A 249 12.41 10.39 -7.27
C LEU A 249 12.79 11.80 -7.77
N GLN A 250 13.33 11.90 -8.98
CA GLN A 250 13.75 13.18 -9.58
C GLN A 250 12.55 14.05 -9.96
N ILE A 251 11.54 13.47 -10.60
CA ILE A 251 10.34 14.19 -11.05
C ILE A 251 9.53 14.67 -9.85
N THR A 252 9.33 13.81 -8.85
CA THR A 252 8.56 14.19 -7.65
C THR A 252 9.25 15.28 -6.84
N ALA A 253 10.57 15.38 -6.90
CA ALA A 253 11.34 16.44 -6.24
C ALA A 253 11.13 17.83 -6.86
N GLN A 254 10.57 17.92 -8.07
CA GLN A 254 10.26 19.18 -8.74
C GLN A 254 8.85 19.71 -8.39
N VAL A 255 8.03 18.92 -7.70
CA VAL A 255 6.70 19.33 -7.28
C VAL A 255 6.83 20.32 -6.11
N PRO A 256 6.34 21.56 -6.24
CA PRO A 256 6.33 22.50 -5.11
C PRO A 256 5.29 22.06 -4.08
N TRP A 257 5.64 22.19 -2.79
CA TRP A 257 4.79 21.83 -1.65
C TRP A 257 4.60 23.02 -0.73
#